data_AF-A0A3C1FJT9-F1
#
_entry.id   AF-A0A3C1FJT9-F1
#
_cell.length_a   1.000
_cell.length_b   1.000
_cell.length_c   1.000
_cell.angle_alpha   90.00
_cell.angle_beta   90.00
_cell.angle_gamma   90.00
#
_symmetry.space_group_name_H-M   'P 1'
#
loop_
_entity.id
_entity.type
_entity.pdbx_description
1 polymer ?
#
loop_
_entity_poly.entity_id
_entity_poly.type
_entity_poly.pdbx_seq_one_letter_code
_entity_poly.pdbx_strand_id
1 'polypeptide(L)' 'MLSVAYQDLPGLAGKEIGVSEWITLDQDRVNLFADATEDHQWIHVDVERA' A
#
# COMPACT_ATOMS: atom_id res chain seq x y z
N MET A 1 5.62 -15.97 -2.36
CA MET A 1 4.24 -15.95 -1.83
C MET A 1 3.76 -17.38 -1.61
N LEU A 2 3.07 -17.62 -0.50
CA LEU A 2 2.39 -18.89 -0.25
C LEU A 2 1.21 -19.01 -1.23
N SER A 3 1.15 -20.12 -1.97
CA SER A 3 -0.02 -20.46 -2.79
C SER A 3 -0.85 -21.49 -2.05
N VAL A 4 -2.14 -21.24 -1.88
CA VAL A 4 -3.08 -22.11 -1.16
C VAL A 4 -4.38 -22.24 -1.93
N ALA A 5 -5.04 -23.40 -1.82
CA ALA A 5 -6.36 -23.56 -2.40
C ALA A 5 -7.40 -22.80 -1.58
N TYR A 6 -8.41 -22.25 -2.25
CA TYR A 6 -9.43 -21.40 -1.61
C TYR A 6 -10.11 -22.09 -0.43
N GLN A 7 -10.43 -23.40 -0.56
CA GLN A 7 -11.07 -24.17 0.52
C GLN A 7 -10.21 -24.28 1.79
N ASP A 8 -8.89 -24.09 1.70
CA ASP A 8 -7.96 -24.27 2.82
C ASP A 8 -7.70 -22.97 3.61
N LEU A 9 -8.16 -21.82 3.10
CA LEU A 9 -8.01 -20.50 3.74
C LEU A 9 -8.50 -20.45 5.19
N PRO A 10 -9.66 -21.05 5.56
CA PRO A 10 -10.12 -21.02 6.96
C PRO A 10 -9.09 -21.62 7.94
N GLY A 11 -8.31 -22.62 7.51
CA GLY A 11 -7.27 -23.27 8.32
C GLY A 11 -6.01 -22.43 8.55
N LEU A 12 -5.93 -21.25 7.94
CA LEU A 12 -4.83 -20.30 8.10
C LEU A 12 -5.16 -19.17 9.09
N ALA A 13 -6.38 -19.12 9.64
CA ALA A 13 -6.76 -18.12 10.62
C ALA A 13 -5.79 -18.11 11.82
N GLY A 14 -5.23 -16.94 12.10
CA GLY A 14 -4.24 -16.75 13.18
C GLY A 14 -2.80 -17.16 12.84
N LYS A 15 -2.51 -17.60 11.60
CA LYS A 15 -1.14 -17.91 11.15
C LYS A 15 -0.56 -16.73 10.35
N GLU A 16 0.74 -16.51 10.49
CA GLU A 16 1.48 -15.62 9.60
C GLU A 16 1.63 -16.29 8.21
N ILE A 17 1.31 -15.55 7.14
CA ILE A 17 1.30 -16.06 5.76
C ILE A 17 2.41 -15.46 4.87
N GLY A 18 3.28 -14.65 5.48
CA GLY A 18 4.41 -14.00 4.83
C GLY A 18 4.51 -12.52 5.19
N VAL A 19 5.70 -11.98 4.96
CA VAL A 19 6.00 -10.55 5.05
C VAL A 19 6.24 -10.04 3.63
N SER A 20 5.68 -8.88 3.29
CA SER A 20 5.92 -8.29 1.98
C SER A 20 7.34 -7.75 1.86
N GLU A 21 7.82 -7.65 0.64
CA GLU A 21 9.03 -6.87 0.37
C GLU A 21 8.81 -5.38 0.69
N TRP A 22 9.91 -4.67 0.93
CA TRP A 22 9.88 -3.22 0.97
C TRP A 22 9.49 -2.65 -0.39
N ILE A 23 8.74 -1.56 -0.38
CA ILE A 23 8.39 -0.81 -1.57
C ILE A 23 8.90 0.62 -1.45
N THR A 24 9.44 1.14 -2.55
CA THR A 24 9.73 2.57 -2.65
C THR A 24 8.42 3.32 -2.87
N LEU A 25 8.22 4.39 -2.08
CA LEU A 25 7.13 5.33 -2.27
C LEU A 25 7.74 6.63 -2.79
N ASP A 26 7.53 6.90 -4.08
CA ASP A 26 7.99 8.14 -4.73
C ASP A 26 6.88 9.21 -4.73
N GLN A 27 7.28 10.42 -5.10
CA GLN A 27 6.37 11.56 -5.15
C GLN A 27 5.26 11.37 -6.19
N ASP A 28 5.54 10.69 -7.30
CA ASP A 28 4.55 10.42 -8.34
C ASP A 28 3.39 9.60 -7.81
N ARG A 29 3.67 8.58 -6.97
CA ARG A 29 2.63 7.77 -6.34
C ARG A 29 1.83 8.54 -5.29
N VAL A 30 2.44 9.48 -4.58
CA VAL A 30 1.74 10.38 -3.66
C VAL A 30 0.81 11.33 -4.43
N ASN A 31 1.29 11.91 -5.53
CA ASN A 31 0.51 12.80 -6.39
C ASN A 31 -0.71 12.07 -7.00
N LEU A 32 -0.51 10.84 -7.51
CA LEU A 32 -1.61 10.02 -8.03
C LEU A 32 -2.67 9.70 -6.96
N PHE A 33 -2.25 9.52 -5.71
CA PHE A 33 -3.19 9.31 -4.61
C PHE A 33 -4.00 10.59 -4.34
N ALA A 34 -3.35 11.74 -4.26
CA ALA A 34 -4.01 13.03 -4.10
C ALA A 34 -5.04 13.29 -5.21
N ASP A 35 -4.71 12.99 -6.46
CA ASP A 35 -5.63 13.11 -7.60
C ASP A 35 -6.85 12.17 -7.47
N ALA A 36 -6.65 10.96 -6.96
CA ALA A 36 -7.72 9.98 -6.80
C ALA A 36 -8.67 10.31 -5.63
N THR A 37 -8.17 10.98 -4.59
CA THR A 37 -8.95 11.30 -3.38
C THR A 37 -9.37 12.75 -3.29
N GLU A 38 -8.93 13.59 -4.23
CA GLU A 38 -9.06 15.06 -4.19
C GLU A 38 -8.42 15.68 -2.93
N ASP A 39 -7.43 14.99 -2.35
CA ASP A 39 -6.68 15.46 -1.17
C ASP A 39 -5.33 16.04 -1.60
N HIS A 40 -5.38 17.30 -2.03
CA HIS A 40 -4.19 18.07 -2.41
C HIS A 40 -3.68 18.95 -1.27
N GLN A 41 -3.75 18.49 -0.01
CA GLN A 41 -3.10 19.21 1.09
C GLN A 41 -1.62 19.46 0.76
N TRP A 42 -1.13 20.68 1.02
CA TRP A 42 0.20 21.12 0.57
C TRP A 42 1.34 20.23 1.08
N ILE A 43 1.19 19.61 2.25
CA ILE A 43 2.15 18.66 2.82
C ILE A 43 2.33 17.39 1.97
N HIS A 44 1.44 17.12 1.03
CA HIS A 44 1.49 15.95 0.16
C HIS A 44 2.07 16.26 -1.22
N VAL A 45 1.80 17.46 -1.77
CA VAL A 45 2.02 17.77 -3.20
C VAL A 45 2.99 18.93 -3.44
N ASP A 46 3.28 19.75 -2.44
CA ASP A 46 4.20 20.89 -2.53
C ASP A 46 5.53 20.55 -1.86
N VAL A 47 6.45 19.97 -2.63
CA VAL A 47 7.74 19.43 -2.14
C VAL A 47 8.64 20.49 -1.52
N GLU A 48 8.59 21.73 -2.01
CA GLU A 48 9.44 22.81 -1.48
C GLU A 48 8.89 23.36 -0.15
N ARG A 49 7.59 23.21 0.07
CA ARG A 49 6.90 23.72 1.26
C ARG A 49 6.83 22.69 2.38
N ALA A 50 6.71 21.40 2.03
CA ALA A 50 6.60 20.24 2.93
C ALA A 50 7.81 20.09 3.86
#